data_AF-A0A8S0FUY2-F1
#
_entry.id   AF-A0A8S0FUY2-F1
#
_cell.length_a   1.000
_cell.length_b   1.000
_cell.length_c   1.000
_cell.angle_alpha   90.00
_cell.angle_beta   90.00
_cell.angle_gamma   90.00
#
_symmetry.space_group_name_H-M   'P 1'
#
loop_
_entity.id
_entity.type
_entity.pdbx_description
1 polymer ?
#
loop_
_entity_poly.entity_id
_entity_poly.type
_entity_poly.pdbx_seq_one_letter_code
_entity_poly.pdbx_strand_id
1 'polypeptide(L)' 'MTSLAFIAGVMPLAIATGAGANSRIAIGTGIIGGTLTATLLAIFFVPLFFVLVKRLFAGKPRRQE' A
#
# COMPACT_ATOMS: atom_id res chain seq x y z
N MET A 1 -7.28 -3.08 -9.42
CA MET A 1 -8.48 -3.89 -9.11
C MET A 1 -8.55 -4.24 -7.62
N THR A 2 -7.47 -4.71 -7.01
CA THR A 2 -7.41 -5.11 -5.59
C THR A 2 -7.66 -3.97 -4.60
N SER A 3 -7.02 -2.81 -4.79
CA SER A 3 -7.12 -1.68 -3.85
C SER A 3 -8.52 -1.06 -3.79
N LEU A 4 -9.24 -0.98 -4.91
CA LEU A 4 -10.63 -0.48 -4.93
C LEU A 4 -11.60 -1.46 -4.25
N ALA A 5 -11.46 -2.76 -4.51
CA ALA A 5 -12.26 -3.78 -3.84
C ALA A 5 -12.02 -3.79 -2.33
N PHE A 6 -10.77 -3.60 -1.91
CA PHE A 6 -10.41 -3.49 -0.50
C PHE A 6 -11.03 -2.26 0.16
N ILE A 7 -10.93 -1.07 -0.47
CA ILE A 7 -11.56 0.18 0.03
C ILE A 7 -13.08 0.03 0.16
N ALA A 8 -13.74 -0.60 -0.83
CA ALA A 8 -15.17 -0.88 -0.75
C ALA A 8 -15.51 -1.81 0.43
N GLY A 9 -14.67 -2.80 0.72
CA GLY A 9 -14.82 -3.72 1.85
C GLY A 9 -14.63 -3.08 3.23
N VAL A 10 -13.79 -2.05 3.36
CA VAL A 10 -13.61 -1.29 4.62
C VAL A 10 -14.54 -0.09 4.77
N MET A 11 -15.28 0.30 3.72
CA MET A 11 -16.26 1.39 3.78
C MET A 11 -17.25 1.25 4.97
N PRO A 12 -17.82 0.07 5.28
CA PRO A 12 -18.76 -0.09 6.39
C PRO A 12 -18.13 0.22 7.76
N LEU A 13 -16.83 0.03 7.93
CA LEU A 13 -16.13 0.38 9.18
C LEU A 13 -16.05 1.89 9.38
N ALA A 14 -15.90 2.65 8.30
CA ALA A 14 -15.82 4.12 8.34
C ALA A 14 -17.17 4.79 8.67
N ILE A 15 -18.28 4.08 8.49
CA ILE A 15 -19.64 4.56 8.78
C ILE A 15 -20.33 3.76 9.90
N ALA A 16 -19.57 2.92 10.63
CA ALA A 16 -20.13 2.05 11.66
C ALA A 16 -20.68 2.85 12.84
N THR A 17 -21.86 2.47 13.33
CA THR A 17 -22.50 3.05 14.52
C THR A 17 -22.67 1.98 15.61
N GLY A 18 -22.85 2.41 16.86
CA GLY A 18 -23.00 1.52 18.03
C GLY A 18 -21.75 1.38 18.89
N ALA A 19 -21.69 0.32 19.71
CA ALA A 19 -20.59 0.09 20.64
C ALA A 19 -19.25 -0.09 19.90
N GLY A 20 -18.24 0.69 20.28
CA GLY A 20 -16.93 0.67 19.62
C GLY A 20 -16.92 1.31 18.22
N ALA A 21 -17.96 2.06 17.84
CA ALA A 21 -18.02 2.79 16.57
C ALA A 21 -16.80 3.67 16.35
N ASN A 22 -16.38 4.45 17.35
CA ASN A 22 -15.22 5.33 17.23
C ASN A 22 -13.93 4.57 16.90
N SER A 23 -13.73 3.38 17.47
CA SER A 23 -12.58 2.53 17.14
C SER A 23 -12.65 1.99 15.72
N ARG A 24 -13.84 1.58 15.25
CA ARG A 24 -14.05 1.08 13.89
C ARG A 24 -13.86 2.17 12.84
N ILE A 25 -14.39 3.38 13.12
CA ILE A 25 -14.24 4.55 12.25
C ILE A 25 -12.77 4.97 12.19
N ALA A 26 -12.07 5.02 13.32
CA ALA A 26 -10.63 5.33 13.36
C ALA A 26 -9.80 4.34 12.51
N ILE A 27 -10.09 3.04 12.62
CA ILE A 27 -9.44 2.01 11.80
C ILE A 27 -9.82 2.17 10.33
N GLY A 28 -11.10 2.32 10.01
CA GLY A 28 -11.60 2.43 8.64
C GLY A 28 -11.04 3.64 7.91
N THR A 29 -11.03 4.81 8.54
CA THR A 29 -10.47 6.04 7.97
C THR A 29 -8.96 5.93 7.73
N GLY A 30 -8.22 5.35 8.69
CA GLY A 30 -6.79 5.10 8.55
C GLY A 30 -6.46 4.15 7.40
N ILE A 31 -7.21 3.06 7.25
CA ILE A 31 -7.01 2.09 6.17
C ILE A 31 -7.34 2.70 4.79
N ILE A 32 -8.45 3.44 4.67
CA ILE A 32 -8.85 4.05 3.40
C ILE A 32 -7.80 5.06 2.94
N GLY A 33 -7.39 5.98 3.83
CA GLY A 33 -6.34 6.96 3.52
C GLY A 33 -4.98 6.33 3.25
N GLY A 34 -4.60 5.32 4.04
CA GLY A 34 -3.36 4.58 3.87
C GLY A 34 -3.31 3.82 2.54
N THR A 35 -4.41 3.17 2.14
CA THR A 35 -4.48 2.42 0.89
C THR A 35 -4.43 3.34 -0.32
N LEU A 36 -5.11 4.49 -0.28
CA LEU A 36 -5.03 5.50 -1.35
C LEU A 36 -3.61 6.03 -1.50
N THR A 37 -3.01 6.48 -0.39
CA THR A 37 -1.65 7.02 -0.39
C THR A 37 -0.63 5.97 -0.84
N ALA A 38 -0.72 4.75 -0.32
CA ALA A 38 0.15 3.65 -0.71
C ALA A 38 -0.01 3.30 -2.19
N THR A 39 -1.23 3.29 -2.73
CA THR A 39 -1.45 3.01 -4.16
C THR A 39 -0.77 4.06 -5.03
N LEU A 40 -0.92 5.34 -4.69
CA LEU A 40 -0.31 6.45 -5.44
C LEU A 40 1.22 6.41 -5.37
N LEU A 41 1.78 6.25 -4.16
CA LEU A 41 3.23 6.24 -3.98
C LEU A 41 3.87 4.95 -4.53
N ALA A 42 3.28 3.79 -4.29
CA ALA A 42 3.86 2.51 -4.68
C ALA A 42 4.04 2.39 -6.20
N ILE A 43 3.14 2.95 -7.01
CA ILE A 43 3.28 2.94 -8.49
C ILE A 43 4.62 3.53 -8.94
N PHE A 44 5.12 4.56 -8.25
CA PHE A 44 6.39 5.21 -8.60
C PHE A 44 7.57 4.64 -7.80
N PHE A 45 7.38 4.44 -6.50
CA PHE A 45 8.47 4.09 -5.60
C PHE A 45 8.86 2.62 -5.71
N VAL A 46 7.93 1.69 -5.96
CA VAL A 46 8.26 0.27 -6.11
C VAL A 46 9.22 0.03 -7.29
N PRO A 47 8.96 0.50 -8.53
CA PRO A 47 9.90 0.31 -9.63
C PRO A 47 11.20 1.08 -9.42
N LEU A 48 11.15 2.27 -8.82
CA LEU A 48 12.34 3.04 -8.47
C LEU A 48 13.25 2.27 -7.52
N PHE A 49 12.70 1.76 -6.41
CA PHE A 49 13.43 0.98 -5.44
C PHE A 49 13.93 -0.35 -6.03
N PHE A 50 13.13 -1.01 -6.87
CA PHE A 50 13.57 -2.21 -7.58
C PHE A 50 14.83 -1.96 -8.40
N VAL A 51 14.86 -0.88 -9.19
CA VAL A 51 16.04 -0.53 -10.00
C VAL A 51 17.21 -0.08 -9.12
N LEU A 52 16.95 0.69 -8.07
CA LEU A 52 17.99 1.17 -7.15
C LEU A 52 18.68 -0.02 -6.46
N VAL A 53 17.90 -0.93 -5.88
CA VAL A 53 18.40 -2.16 -5.25
C VAL A 53 19.11 -3.02 -6.29
N LYS A 54 18.50 -3.24 -7.47
CA LYS A 54 19.16 -4.00 -8.54
C LYS A 54 20.50 -3.40 -8.95
N ARG A 55 20.65 -2.07 -9.01
CA ARG A 55 21.93 -1.42 -9.33
C ARG A 55 22.95 -1.52 -8.20
N LEU A 56 22.52 -1.36 -6.95
CA LEU A 56 23.40 -1.46 -5.78
C LEU A 56 23.92 -2.88 -5.55
N PHE A 57 23.09 -3.88 -5.83
CA PHE A 57 23.40 -5.30 -5.64
C PHE A 57 23.73 -6.04 -6.93
N ALA A 58 23.78 -5.35 -8.08
CA ALA A 58 24.38 -5.86 -9.31
C ALA A 58 25.89 -5.97 -9.09
N GLY A 59 26.29 -7.02 -8.37
CA GLY A 59 27.67 -7.44 -8.28
C GLY A 59 28.26 -7.50 -9.68
N LYS A 60 29.44 -6.89 -9.82
CA LYS A 60 30.30 -6.81 -11.02
C LYS A 60 29.98 -7.96 -11.99
N PRO A 61 29.66 -7.68 -13.27
CA PRO A 61 29.31 -8.75 -14.22
C PRO A 61 30.43 -9.77 -14.17
N ARG A 62 30.14 -10.93 -13.59
CA ARG A 62 31.06 -12.05 -13.61
C ARG A 62 31.04 -12.45 -15.07
N ARG A 63 32.08 -12.05 -15.79
CA ARG A 63 32.34 -12.43 -17.18
C ARG A 63 32.19 -13.95 -17.21
N GLN A 64 31.04 -14.42 -17.66
CA GLN A 64 30.85 -15.83 -17.97
C GLN A 64 31.57 -16.00 -19.29
N GLU A 65 32.87 -16.33 -19.18
CA GLU A 65 33.61 -17.00 -20.25
C GLU A 65 33.15 -18.45 -20.35
#